data_AF-A0A6G8FFQ9-F1
#
_entry.id   AF-A0A6G8FFQ9-F1
#
_cell.length_a   1.000
_cell.length_b   1.000
_cell.length_c   1.000
_cell.angle_alpha   90.00
_cell.angle_beta   90.00
_cell.angle_gamma   90.00
#
_symmetry.space_group_name_H-M   'P 1'
#
loop_
_entity.id
_entity.type
_entity.pdbx_description
1 polymer ?
#
loop_
_entity_poly.entity_id
_entity_poly.type
_entity_poly.pdbx_seq_one_letter_code
_entity_poly.pdbx_strand_id
1 'polypeptide(L)' 'MSDAPARKPRRVTRPAAEGVDPAPSEHALGSSAAEDRPESWGDVRESPGASENDEQLRRDRPPHWG' A
#
# COMPACT_ATOMS: atom_id res chain seq x y z
N MET A 1 45.48 -12.87 7.55
CA MET A 1 44.02 -12.83 7.42
C MET A 1 43.57 -11.50 8.00
N SER A 2 43.24 -10.52 7.14
CA SER A 2 42.99 -9.15 7.60
C SER A 2 41.64 -9.06 8.31
N ASP A 3 41.67 -8.69 9.58
CA ASP A 3 40.51 -8.31 10.36
C ASP A 3 40.08 -6.90 9.91
N ALA A 4 39.09 -6.82 9.02
CA ALA A 4 38.57 -5.54 8.54
C ALA A 4 37.53 -5.01 9.54
N PRO A 5 37.63 -3.74 9.98
CA PRO A 5 36.71 -3.20 10.98
C PRO A 5 35.27 -3.23 10.46
N ALA A 6 34.35 -3.74 11.28
CA ALA A 6 32.93 -3.82 10.95
C ALA A 6 32.37 -2.43 10.60
N ARG A 7 31.72 -2.32 9.44
CA ARG A 7 31.16 -1.04 8.97
C ARG A 7 29.99 -0.63 9.88
N LYS A 8 30.08 0.57 10.45
CA LYS A 8 28.99 1.13 11.26
C LYS A 8 27.80 1.53 10.36
N PRO A 9 26.56 1.14 10.71
CA PRO A 9 25.39 1.56 9.95
C PRO A 9 25.24 3.09 9.98
N ARG A 10 24.95 3.69 8.83
CA ARG A 10 24.70 5.13 8.68
C ARG A 10 23.24 5.51 8.93
N ARG A 11 22.34 4.53 9.01
CA ARG A 11 20.90 4.71 9.17
C ARG A 11 20.52 4.69 10.65
N VAL A 12 19.56 5.53 11.02
CA VAL A 12 18.91 5.49 12.33
C VAL A 12 17.94 4.32 12.36
N THR A 13 18.11 3.41 13.32
CA THR A 13 17.17 2.32 13.59
C THR A 13 16.20 2.76 14.68
N ARG A 14 14.91 2.53 14.47
CA ARG A 14 13.87 2.75 15.49
C ARG A 14 13.40 1.39 16.03
N PRO A 15 12.98 1.31 17.31
CA PRO A 15 12.33 0.11 17.81
C PRO A 15 11.03 -0.15 17.05
N ALA A 16 10.66 -1.42 16.93
CA ALA A 16 9.36 -1.82 16.39
C ALA A 16 8.24 -1.31 17.31
N ALA A 17 7.04 -1.10 16.73
CA ALA A 17 5.85 -0.76 17.50
C ALA A 17 5.40 -1.95 18.37
N GLU A 18 4.63 -1.66 19.41
CA GLU A 18 4.05 -2.70 20.27
C GLU A 18 3.13 -3.63 19.46
N GLY A 19 3.22 -4.94 19.73
CA GLY A 19 2.42 -5.97 19.04
C GLY A 19 2.92 -6.36 17.65
N VAL A 20 3.99 -5.74 17.14
CA VAL A 20 4.61 -6.16 15.88
C VAL A 20 5.38 -7.45 16.08
N ASP A 21 5.14 -8.40 15.18
CA ASP A 21 5.88 -9.65 15.11
C ASP A 21 7.37 -9.40 14.83
N PRO A 22 8.29 -9.87 15.71
CA PRO A 22 9.72 -9.69 15.51
C PRO A 22 10.31 -10.54 14.36
N ALA A 23 9.62 -11.60 13.95
CA ALA A 23 10.12 -12.57 12.97
C ALA A 23 9.09 -12.90 11.88
N PRO A 24 8.61 -11.89 11.13
CA PRO A 24 7.55 -12.09 10.12
C PRO A 24 7.93 -13.07 9.02
N SER A 25 9.24 -13.26 8.78
CA SER A 25 9.77 -14.20 7.80
C SER A 25 9.75 -15.66 8.23
N GLU A 26 9.50 -15.97 9.50
CA GLU A 26 9.45 -17.36 10.00
C GLU A 26 8.09 -18.03 9.74
N HIS A 27 7.07 -17.26 9.39
CA HIS A 27 5.75 -17.80 9.09
C HIS A 27 5.68 -18.40 7.69
N ALA A 28 5.00 -19.54 7.58
CA ALA A 28 4.77 -20.17 6.30
C ALA A 28 3.96 -19.24 5.38
N LEU A 29 4.47 -18.97 4.18
CA LEU A 29 3.81 -18.16 3.14
C LEU A 29 2.59 -18.86 2.51
N GLY A 30 2.11 -19.94 3.11
CA GLY A 30 0.99 -20.75 2.61
C GLY A 30 -0.38 -20.09 2.79
N SER A 31 -0.44 -19.03 3.58
CA SER A 31 -1.65 -18.23 3.76
C SER A 31 -1.68 -17.11 2.72
N SER A 32 -2.65 -17.14 1.81
CA SER A 32 -2.94 -15.98 0.97
C SER A 32 -3.51 -14.86 1.84
N ALA A 33 -3.06 -13.63 1.62
CA ALA A 33 -3.74 -12.47 2.16
C ALA A 33 -5.20 -12.47 1.65
N ALA A 34 -6.14 -12.06 2.52
CA ALA A 34 -7.51 -11.84 2.06
C ALA A 34 -7.51 -10.77 0.96
N GLU A 35 -8.42 -10.91 -0.01
CA GLU A 35 -8.59 -9.88 -1.03
C GLU A 35 -8.93 -8.54 -0.37
N ASP A 36 -8.29 -7.48 -0.86
CA ASP A 36 -8.59 -6.12 -0.41
C ASP A 36 -10.06 -5.85 -0.66
N ARG A 37 -10.74 -5.50 0.42
CA ARG A 37 -12.15 -5.12 0.39
C ARG A 37 -12.25 -3.64 0.01
N PRO A 38 -13.18 -3.26 -0.91
CA PRO A 38 -13.34 -1.85 -1.28
C PRO A 38 -13.63 -0.96 -0.07
N GLU A 39 -14.27 -1.49 0.97
CA GLU A 39 -14.52 -0.83 2.24
C GLU A 39 -13.25 -0.43 2.99
N SER A 40 -12.13 -1.13 2.75
CA SER A 40 -10.82 -0.82 3.36
C SER A 40 -10.20 0.48 2.81
N TRP A 41 -10.69 0.98 1.68
CA TRP A 41 -10.22 2.22 1.05
C TRP A 41 -11.03 3.46 1.47
N GLY A 42 -12.04 3.31 2.33
CA GLY A 42 -12.96 4.36 2.74
C GLY A 42 -14.37 4.13 2.20
N ASP A 43 -15.33 4.90 2.72
CA ASP A 43 -16.77 4.76 2.47
C ASP A 43 -17.05 4.60 0.97
N VAL A 44 -17.59 3.43 0.60
CA VAL A 44 -18.04 3.14 -0.75
C VAL A 44 -19.14 4.14 -1.04
N ARG A 45 -18.82 5.23 -1.74
CA ARG A 45 -19.84 6.08 -2.33
C ARG A 45 -20.62 5.18 -3.29
N GLU A 46 -21.78 4.73 -2.84
CA GLU A 46 -22.78 4.20 -3.72
C GLU A 46 -22.94 5.18 -4.89
N SER A 47 -22.77 4.71 -6.12
CA SER A 47 -23.30 5.43 -7.26
C SER A 47 -23.94 4.46 -8.22
N PRO A 48 -25.23 4.14 -8.01
CA PRO A 48 -26.10 3.80 -9.11
C PRO A 48 -26.62 5.13 -9.70
N GLY A 49 -25.79 5.80 -10.50
CA GLY A 49 -26.19 7.02 -11.20
C GLY A 49 -24.98 7.84 -11.62
N ALA A 50 -25.02 8.40 -12.83
CA ALA A 50 -24.02 9.33 -13.33
C ALA A 50 -23.78 10.42 -12.29
N SER A 51 -22.63 10.35 -11.63
CA SER A 51 -22.24 11.34 -10.65
C SER A 51 -21.93 12.65 -11.38
N GLU A 52 -22.05 13.78 -10.69
CA GLU A 52 -21.64 15.10 -11.22
C GLU A 52 -20.19 15.06 -11.76
N ASN A 53 -19.33 14.22 -11.17
CA ASN A 53 -17.97 13.98 -11.64
C ASN A 53 -17.92 13.32 -13.03
N ASP A 54 -18.79 12.35 -13.30
CA ASP A 54 -18.85 11.68 -14.60
C ASP A 54 -19.29 12.64 -15.72
N GLU A 55 -20.15 13.60 -15.39
CA GLU A 55 -20.58 14.65 -16.32
C GLU A 55 -19.43 15.63 -16.60
N GLN A 56 -18.70 16.04 -15.56
CA GLN A 56 -17.54 16.90 -15.71
C GLN A 56 -16.44 16.22 -16.53
N LEU A 57 -16.17 14.94 -16.28
CA LEU A 57 -15.15 14.18 -17.00
C LEU A 57 -15.50 14.00 -18.48
N ARG A 58 -16.78 13.79 -18.80
CA ARG A 58 -17.26 13.76 -20.18
C ARG A 58 -17.07 15.10 -20.89
N ARG A 59 -17.25 16.22 -20.18
CA ARG A 59 -17.05 17.57 -20.73
C ARG A 59 -15.59 17.89 -20.99
N ASP A 60 -14.72 17.46 -20.09
CA ASP A 60 -13.30 17.83 -20.12
C ASP A 60 -12.42 16.81 -20.87
N ARG A 61 -13.03 15.80 -21.53
CA ARG A 61 -12.31 14.74 -22.27
C ARG A 61 -11.48 15.35 -23.42
N PRO A 62 -10.14 15.21 -23.41
CA PRO A 62 -9.29 15.70 -24.49
C PRO A 62 -9.53 14.98 -25.83
N PRO A 63 -9.22 15.62 -26.97
CA PRO A 63 -9.51 15.06 -28.30
C PRO A 63 -8.80 13.75 -28.64
N HIS A 64 -7.67 13.46 -27.97
CA HIS A 64 -6.85 12.27 -28.24
C HIS A 64 -7.21 11.06 -27.35
N TRP A 65 -8.26 11.16 -26.53
CA TRP A 65 -8.73 10.06 -25.67
C TRP A 65 -9.76 9.16 -26.36
N GLY A 66 -9.96 9.27 -27.68
CA GLY A 66 -10.90 8.48 -28.48
C GLY A 66 -10.21 7.46 -29.35
#